data_AF-G8QQZ0-F1
#
_entry.id   AF-G8QQZ0-F1
#
_cell.length_a   1.000
_cell.length_b   1.000
_cell.length_c   1.000
_cell.angle_alpha   90.00
_cell.angle_beta   90.00
_cell.angle_gamma   90.00
#
_symmetry.space_group_name_H-M   'P 1'
#
loop_
_entity.id
_entity.type
_entity.pdbx_description
1 polymer ?
#
loop_
_entity_poly.entity_id
_entity_poly.type
_entity_poly.pdbx_seq_one_letter_code
_entity_poly.pdbx_strand_id
1 'polypeptide(L)'
;MGVFSRFLDIVNANINSLLDKAEDPEKMIRLMMQEMEDTLIELKSSCAAKMAGRAKTERMYKESENAMQRWQSRAELAIAKGREDLAREALLEKKRAKAEVDRLSGELDVADGLIKTSKDEINQIEDKLASVKQKYQVMVERAKRAKEEQAAQDTLRRAAESATYDRFSSMEEKIDRMQAGNTLNRARSSNLDDRFKDLEQMDDIDAEIAELLKRAGK
;
A
#
# COMPACT_ATOMS: atom_id res chain seq x y z
N MET A 1 29.83 -5.51 -6.72
CA MET A 1 28.46 -5.94 -7.06
C MET A 1 27.49 -5.13 -6.22
N GLY A 2 26.93 -4.06 -6.80
CA GLY A 2 26.08 -3.12 -6.08
C GLY A 2 24.69 -3.71 -5.78
N VAL A 3 24.02 -3.13 -4.79
CA VAL A 3 22.62 -3.40 -4.40
C VAL A 3 21.67 -3.42 -5.63
N PHE A 4 22.01 -2.64 -6.64
CA PHE A 4 21.42 -2.55 -7.98
C PHE A 4 21.28 -3.86 -8.78
N SER A 5 22.29 -4.76 -8.73
CA SER A 5 22.22 -6.04 -9.45
C SER A 5 21.19 -6.96 -8.82
N ARG A 6 21.09 -6.97 -7.49
CA ARG A 6 20.05 -7.72 -6.79
C ARG A 6 18.67 -7.15 -7.07
N PHE A 7 18.52 -5.83 -7.17
CA PHE A 7 17.23 -5.20 -7.43
C PHE A 7 16.68 -5.53 -8.82
N LEU A 8 17.52 -5.47 -9.86
CA LEU A 8 17.16 -5.93 -11.21
C LEU A 8 16.82 -7.42 -11.22
N ASP A 9 17.58 -8.25 -10.49
CA ASP A 9 17.29 -9.68 -10.35
C ASP A 9 15.96 -9.93 -9.62
N ILE A 10 15.65 -9.15 -8.58
CA ILE A 10 14.40 -9.17 -7.78
C ILE A 10 13.20 -8.75 -8.64
N VAL A 11 13.36 -7.74 -9.48
CA VAL A 11 12.33 -7.23 -10.40
C VAL A 11 12.05 -8.21 -11.55
N ASN A 12 13.08 -8.91 -12.02
CA ASN A 12 12.98 -9.97 -13.03
C ASN A 12 12.43 -11.28 -12.43
N ALA A 13 12.69 -11.58 -11.15
CA ALA A 13 12.32 -12.83 -10.49
C ALA A 13 10.90 -12.89 -9.92
N ASN A 14 9.95 -12.10 -10.45
CA ASN A 14 8.54 -12.10 -10.05
C ASN A 14 8.31 -11.49 -8.65
N ILE A 15 7.93 -10.21 -8.64
CA ILE A 15 7.51 -9.41 -7.46
C ILE A 15 6.57 -10.17 -6.51
N ASN A 16 5.72 -11.05 -7.05
CA ASN A 16 4.79 -11.81 -6.22
C ASN A 16 5.53 -12.74 -5.25
N SER A 17 6.63 -13.37 -5.69
CA SER A 17 7.43 -14.29 -4.86
C SER A 17 8.16 -13.60 -3.70
N LEU A 18 8.44 -12.30 -3.86
CA LEU A 18 9.08 -11.47 -2.84
C LEU A 18 8.07 -10.98 -1.81
N LEU A 19 6.86 -10.66 -2.26
CA LEU A 19 5.76 -10.27 -1.37
C LEU A 19 5.31 -11.41 -0.48
N ASP A 20 5.28 -12.64 -1.00
CA ASP A 20 4.89 -13.83 -0.23
C ASP A 20 5.84 -14.15 0.94
N LYS A 21 7.06 -13.58 0.94
CA LYS A 21 8.08 -13.78 1.97
C LYS A 21 8.29 -12.58 2.88
N ALA A 22 7.63 -11.46 2.60
CA ALA A 22 7.82 -10.21 3.35
C ALA A 22 6.98 -10.22 4.63
N GLU A 23 7.62 -9.95 5.77
CA GLU A 23 6.96 -9.79 7.07
C GLU A 23 6.07 -8.53 7.11
N ASP A 24 6.47 -7.48 6.40
CA ASP A 24 5.68 -6.27 6.14
C ASP A 24 5.70 -5.94 4.62
N PRO A 25 4.71 -6.41 3.85
CA PRO A 25 4.67 -6.20 2.41
C PRO A 25 4.40 -4.74 2.02
N GLU A 26 3.73 -3.94 2.86
CA GLU A 26 3.45 -2.53 2.56
C GLU A 26 4.74 -1.71 2.57
N LYS A 27 5.53 -1.86 3.64
CA LYS A 27 6.81 -1.16 3.77
C LYS A 27 7.79 -1.58 2.69
N MET A 28 7.83 -2.87 2.36
CA MET A 28 8.68 -3.38 1.29
C MET A 28 8.35 -2.75 -0.06
N ILE A 29 7.06 -2.72 -0.45
CA ILE A 29 6.65 -2.10 -1.72
C ILE A 29 7.02 -0.61 -1.75
N ARG A 30 6.84 0.10 -0.63
CA ARG A 30 7.19 1.53 -0.55
C ARG A 30 8.68 1.77 -0.77
N LEU A 31 9.54 0.96 -0.15
CA LEU A 31 10.99 1.02 -0.37
C LEU A 31 11.35 0.71 -1.82
N MET A 32 10.73 -0.31 -2.43
CA MET A 32 10.95 -0.64 -3.83
C MET A 32 10.55 0.50 -4.77
N MET A 33 9.42 1.19 -4.52
CA MET A 33 9.02 2.35 -5.31
C MET A 33 10.05 3.47 -5.21
N GLN A 34 10.55 3.76 -4.01
CA GLN A 34 11.56 4.80 -3.80
C GLN A 34 12.87 4.46 -4.53
N GLU A 35 13.37 3.23 -4.40
CA GLU A 35 14.60 2.80 -5.10
C GLU A 35 14.44 2.86 -6.63
N MET A 36 13.27 2.50 -7.16
CA MET A 36 12.96 2.65 -8.59
C MET A 36 12.94 4.12 -9.02
N GLU A 37 12.36 5.00 -8.21
CA GLU A 37 12.30 6.45 -8.49
C GLU A 37 13.71 7.07 -8.48
N ASP A 38 14.53 6.74 -7.48
CA ASP A 38 15.93 7.19 -7.39
C ASP A 38 16.74 6.69 -8.60
N THR A 39 16.61 5.41 -8.93
CA THR A 39 17.24 4.79 -10.11
C THR A 39 16.80 5.47 -11.41
N LEU A 40 15.51 5.78 -11.53
CA LEU A 40 14.97 6.44 -12.72
C LEU A 40 15.59 7.83 -12.89
N ILE A 41 15.79 8.57 -11.80
CA ILE A 41 16.47 9.87 -11.82
C ILE A 41 17.92 9.72 -12.29
N GLU A 42 18.65 8.74 -11.75
CA GLU A 42 20.04 8.46 -12.13
C GLU A 42 20.16 8.08 -13.61
N LEU A 43 19.31 7.18 -14.11
CA LEU A 43 19.29 6.78 -15.51
C LEU A 43 18.94 7.95 -16.43
N LYS A 44 17.94 8.78 -16.07
CA LYS A 44 17.58 9.97 -16.84
C LYS A 44 18.73 10.97 -16.89
N SER A 45 19.40 11.21 -15.77
CA SER A 45 20.58 12.09 -15.70
C SER A 45 21.74 11.56 -16.57
N SER A 46 22.04 10.26 -16.47
CA SER A 46 23.05 9.59 -17.30
C SER A 46 22.71 9.65 -18.80
N CYS A 47 21.44 9.41 -19.16
CA CYS A 47 20.96 9.54 -20.52
C CYS A 47 21.09 10.99 -21.04
N ALA A 48 20.74 11.98 -20.22
CA ALA A 48 20.90 13.39 -20.57
C ALA A 48 22.38 13.76 -20.79
N ALA A 49 23.29 13.25 -19.96
CA ALA A 49 24.73 13.44 -20.15
C ALA A 49 25.22 12.82 -21.48
N LYS A 50 24.76 11.61 -21.82
CA LYS A 50 25.06 10.98 -23.13
C LYS A 50 24.52 11.81 -24.30
N MET A 51 23.30 12.33 -24.19
CA MET A 51 22.70 13.20 -25.21
C MET A 51 23.50 14.51 -25.38
N ALA A 52 23.96 15.10 -24.28
CA ALA A 52 24.81 16.29 -24.33
C ALA A 52 26.17 15.99 -24.99
N GLY A 53 26.77 14.84 -24.67
CA GLY A 53 27.99 14.35 -25.33
C GLY A 53 27.80 14.19 -26.84
N ARG A 54 26.74 13.50 -27.25
CA ARG A 54 26.35 13.35 -28.67
C ARG A 54 26.17 14.69 -29.36
N ALA A 55 25.47 15.64 -28.74
CA ALA A 55 25.28 16.98 -29.31
C ALA A 55 26.61 17.74 -29.49
N LYS A 56 27.58 17.55 -28.59
CA LYS A 56 28.93 18.10 -28.75
C LYS A 56 29.66 17.47 -29.94
N THR A 57 29.65 16.14 -30.06
CA THR A 57 30.22 15.42 -31.20
C THR A 57 29.57 15.85 -32.52
N GLU A 58 28.26 16.07 -32.53
CA GLU A 58 27.51 16.51 -33.72
C GLU A 58 27.95 17.92 -34.18
N ARG A 59 28.26 18.83 -33.26
CA ARG A 59 28.81 20.14 -33.60
C ARG A 59 30.19 20.00 -34.24
N MET A 60 31.06 19.19 -33.65
CA MET A 60 32.39 18.91 -34.22
C MET A 60 32.30 18.27 -35.60
N TYR A 61 31.34 17.35 -35.80
CA TYR A 61 31.08 16.73 -37.10
C TYR A 61 30.73 17.79 -38.14
N LYS A 62 29.79 18.69 -37.84
CA LYS A 62 29.36 19.77 -38.75
C LYS A 62 30.50 20.75 -39.05
N GLU A 63 31.34 21.06 -38.07
CA GLU A 63 32.52 21.91 -38.29
C GLU A 63 33.53 21.27 -39.26
N SER A 64 33.79 19.98 -39.09
CA SER A 64 34.68 19.20 -39.97
C SER A 64 34.10 19.01 -41.37
N GLU A 65 32.79 18.80 -41.48
CA GLU A 65 32.10 18.73 -42.77
C GLU A 65 32.18 20.06 -43.52
N ASN A 66 31.94 21.17 -42.83
CA ASN A 66 32.13 22.51 -43.40
C ASN A 66 33.58 22.76 -43.81
N ALA A 67 34.56 22.29 -43.04
CA ALA A 67 35.98 22.38 -43.41
C ALA A 67 36.28 21.58 -44.68
N MET A 68 35.77 20.35 -44.79
CA MET A 68 35.89 19.51 -45.97
C MET A 68 35.32 20.21 -47.21
N GLN A 69 34.13 20.80 -47.11
CA GLN A 69 33.50 21.54 -48.20
C GLN A 69 34.32 22.78 -48.59
N ARG A 70 34.80 23.57 -47.62
CA ARG A 70 35.66 24.73 -47.89
C ARG A 70 36.93 24.34 -48.64
N TRP A 71 37.58 23.23 -48.25
CA TRP A 71 38.77 22.75 -48.95
C TRP A 71 38.46 22.24 -50.35
N GLN A 72 37.31 21.62 -50.56
CA GLN A 72 36.83 21.26 -51.89
C GLN A 72 36.70 22.50 -52.79
N SER A 73 35.98 23.54 -52.35
CA SER A 73 35.81 24.76 -53.15
C SER A 73 37.12 25.49 -53.41
N ARG A 74 38.07 25.47 -52.45
CA ARG A 74 39.41 26.02 -52.64
C ARG A 74 40.22 25.24 -53.68
N ALA A 75 40.12 23.91 -53.70
CA ALA A 75 40.76 23.08 -54.71
C ALA A 75 40.20 23.39 -56.11
N GLU A 76 38.87 23.50 -56.24
CA GLU A 76 38.20 23.85 -57.50
C GLU A 76 38.63 25.24 -58.01
N LEU A 77 38.69 26.23 -57.11
CA LEU A 77 39.16 27.57 -57.44
C LEU A 77 40.63 27.56 -57.90
N ALA A 78 41.49 26.81 -57.22
CA ALA A 78 42.91 26.70 -57.58
C ALA A 78 43.09 26.08 -58.97
N ILE A 79 42.34 25.02 -59.30
CA ILE A 79 42.31 24.43 -60.66
C ILE A 79 41.82 25.45 -61.69
N ALA A 80 40.72 26.16 -61.41
CA ALA A 80 40.19 27.19 -62.32
C ALA A 80 41.17 28.35 -62.58
N LYS A 81 42.14 28.56 -61.68
CA LYS A 81 43.22 29.55 -61.81
C LYS A 81 44.53 28.96 -62.32
N GLY A 82 44.56 27.69 -62.73
CA GLY A 82 45.77 27.01 -63.24
C GLY A 82 46.84 26.75 -62.17
N ARG A 83 46.48 26.79 -60.89
CA ARG A 83 47.38 26.57 -59.75
C ARG A 83 47.22 25.15 -59.21
N GLU A 84 47.78 24.19 -59.95
CA GLU A 84 47.68 22.76 -59.59
C GLU A 84 48.39 22.41 -58.27
N ASP A 85 49.45 23.14 -57.94
CA ASP A 85 50.18 23.07 -56.67
C ASP A 85 49.22 23.28 -55.48
N LEU A 86 48.51 24.41 -55.48
CA LEU A 86 47.55 24.77 -54.44
C LEU A 86 46.33 23.85 -54.42
N ALA A 87 45.91 23.36 -55.59
CA ALA A 87 44.81 22.40 -55.67
C ALA A 87 45.16 21.08 -54.97
N ARG A 88 46.39 20.57 -55.17
CA ARG A 88 46.87 19.36 -54.49
C ARG A 88 46.92 19.53 -52.98
N GLU A 89 47.43 20.66 -52.50
CA GLU A 89 47.46 20.97 -51.06
C GLU A 89 46.05 21.05 -50.47
N ALA A 90 45.12 21.75 -51.13
CA ALA A 90 43.73 21.83 -50.68
C ALA A 90 43.05 20.45 -50.64
N LEU A 91 43.33 19.57 -51.61
CA LEU A 91 42.81 18.20 -51.60
C LEU A 91 43.40 17.33 -50.49
N LEU A 92 44.66 17.54 -50.10
CA LEU A 92 45.26 16.86 -48.95
C LEU A 92 44.57 17.28 -47.65
N GLU A 93 44.31 18.57 -47.47
CA GLU A 93 43.55 19.08 -46.31
C GLU A 93 42.09 18.60 -46.31
N LYS A 94 41.44 18.56 -47.49
CA LYS A 94 40.11 17.94 -47.64
C LYS A 94 40.13 16.49 -47.19
N LYS A 95 41.16 15.71 -47.56
CA LYS A 95 41.27 14.29 -47.19
C LYS A 95 41.39 14.13 -45.66
N ARG A 96 42.14 15.01 -44.99
CA ARG A 96 42.23 15.04 -43.52
C ARG A 96 40.90 15.37 -42.88
N ALA A 97 40.22 16.42 -43.35
CA ALA A 97 38.89 16.78 -42.86
C ALA A 97 37.86 15.66 -43.07
N LYS A 98 37.91 14.98 -44.23
CA LYS A 98 37.06 13.82 -44.51
C LYS A 98 37.30 12.66 -43.55
N ALA A 99 38.56 12.33 -43.23
CA ALA A 99 38.86 11.27 -42.27
C ALA A 99 38.28 11.61 -40.88
N GLU A 100 38.29 12.87 -40.48
CA GLU A 100 37.69 13.31 -39.23
C GLU A 100 36.15 13.25 -39.26
N VAL A 101 35.53 13.64 -40.37
CA VAL A 101 34.08 13.46 -40.60
C VAL A 101 33.68 11.99 -40.47
N ASP A 102 34.40 11.09 -41.15
CA ASP A 102 34.10 9.66 -41.13
C ASP A 102 34.29 9.07 -39.71
N ARG A 103 35.30 9.53 -38.96
CA ARG A 103 35.53 9.16 -37.56
C ARG A 103 34.39 9.63 -36.64
N LEU A 104 34.03 10.91 -36.72
CA LEU A 104 32.97 11.52 -35.90
C LEU A 104 31.59 10.93 -36.23
N SER A 105 31.34 10.55 -37.49
CA SER A 105 30.12 9.85 -37.89
C SER A 105 29.98 8.52 -37.15
N GLY A 106 31.05 7.72 -37.09
CA GLY A 106 31.02 6.46 -36.35
C GLY A 106 30.81 6.66 -34.85
N GLU A 107 31.38 7.71 -34.26
CA GLU A 107 31.13 8.06 -32.85
C GLU A 107 29.68 8.47 -32.60
N LEU A 108 29.05 9.20 -33.52
CA LEU A 108 27.64 9.56 -33.45
C LEU A 108 26.73 8.33 -33.49
N ASP A 109 27.01 7.37 -34.38
CA ASP A 109 26.23 6.13 -34.49
C ASP A 109 26.30 5.31 -33.19
N VAL A 110 27.49 5.20 -32.60
CA VAL A 110 27.68 4.53 -31.31
C VAL A 110 26.93 5.26 -30.21
N ALA A 111 27.02 6.60 -30.16
CA ALA A 111 26.31 7.41 -29.17
C ALA A 111 24.79 7.27 -29.30
N ASP A 112 24.26 7.24 -30.52
CA ASP A 112 22.84 7.03 -30.80
C ASP A 112 22.36 5.65 -30.35
N GLY A 113 23.16 4.60 -30.58
CA GLY A 113 22.91 3.26 -30.06
C GLY A 113 22.83 3.24 -28.52
N LEU A 114 23.79 3.86 -27.84
CA LEU A 114 23.82 3.92 -26.38
C LEU A 114 22.64 4.72 -25.79
N ILE A 115 22.28 5.85 -26.42
CA ILE A 115 21.13 6.66 -26.01
C ILE A 115 19.84 5.87 -26.17
N LYS A 116 19.69 5.12 -27.27
CA LYS A 116 18.53 4.26 -27.50
C LYS A 116 18.39 3.21 -26.40
N THR A 117 19.44 2.46 -26.11
CA THR A 117 19.44 1.46 -25.03
C THR A 117 19.07 2.09 -23.69
N SER A 118 19.64 3.25 -23.34
CA SER A 118 19.29 3.93 -22.09
C SER A 118 17.84 4.41 -22.04
N LYS A 119 17.24 4.82 -23.16
CA LYS A 119 15.81 5.15 -23.22
C LYS A 119 14.94 3.91 -23.02
N ASP A 120 15.33 2.79 -23.62
CA ASP A 120 14.60 1.52 -23.46
C ASP A 120 14.65 1.04 -22.00
N GLU A 121 15.82 1.14 -21.34
CA GLU A 121 15.98 0.86 -19.90
C GLU A 121 15.11 1.78 -19.03
N ILE A 122 15.07 3.08 -19.34
CA ILE A 122 14.21 4.06 -18.64
C ILE A 122 12.73 3.64 -18.76
N ASN A 123 12.27 3.32 -19.97
CA ASN A 123 10.88 2.93 -20.19
C ASN A 123 10.52 1.65 -19.41
N GLN A 124 11.42 0.66 -19.38
CA GLN A 124 11.20 -0.58 -18.62
C GLN A 124 11.03 -0.31 -17.12
N ILE A 125 11.82 0.60 -16.55
CA ILE A 125 11.68 0.97 -15.14
C ILE A 125 10.42 1.77 -14.88
N GLU A 126 10.02 2.66 -15.79
CA GLU A 126 8.76 3.41 -15.69
C GLU A 126 7.55 2.46 -15.71
N ASP A 127 7.51 1.50 -16.62
CA ASP A 127 6.46 0.48 -16.71
C ASP A 127 6.41 -0.38 -15.44
N LYS A 128 7.59 -0.75 -14.92
CA LYS A 128 7.68 -1.53 -13.69
C LYS A 128 7.19 -0.73 -12.49
N LEU A 129 7.59 0.54 -12.37
CA LEU A 129 7.17 1.44 -11.31
C LEU A 129 5.65 1.64 -11.33
N ALA A 130 5.05 1.78 -12.52
CA ALA A 130 3.60 1.85 -12.68
C ALA A 130 2.91 0.57 -12.17
N SER A 131 3.44 -0.61 -12.52
CA SER A 131 2.93 -1.90 -12.03
C SER A 131 3.04 -2.02 -10.51
N VAL A 132 4.16 -1.60 -9.92
CA VAL A 132 4.37 -1.59 -8.47
C VAL A 132 3.38 -0.66 -7.77
N LYS A 133 3.17 0.55 -8.31
CA LYS A 133 2.19 1.52 -7.79
C LYS A 133 0.76 0.97 -7.79
N GLN A 134 0.35 0.29 -8.86
CA GLN A 134 -0.95 -0.37 -8.91
C GLN A 134 -1.08 -1.47 -7.85
N LYS A 135 -0.05 -2.32 -7.69
CA LYS A 135 -0.05 -3.37 -6.65
C LYS A 135 -0.11 -2.77 -5.24
N TYR A 136 0.61 -1.68 -5.00
CA TYR A 136 0.58 -0.95 -3.74
C TYR A 136 -0.85 -0.47 -3.41
N GLN A 137 -1.52 0.17 -4.36
CA GLN A 137 -2.90 0.65 -4.18
C GLN A 137 -3.86 -0.50 -3.81
N VAL A 138 -3.80 -1.62 -4.54
CA VAL A 138 -4.62 -2.80 -4.27
C VAL A 138 -4.35 -3.36 -2.87
N MET A 139 -3.08 -3.40 -2.43
CA MET A 139 -2.74 -3.85 -1.08
C MET A 139 -3.27 -2.92 0.01
N VAL A 140 -3.09 -1.61 -0.16
CA VAL A 140 -3.59 -0.61 0.80
C VAL A 140 -5.11 -0.69 0.93
N GLU A 141 -5.84 -0.85 -0.18
CA GLU A 141 -7.29 -1.04 -0.17
C GLU A 141 -7.70 -2.32 0.55
N ARG A 142 -7.00 -3.44 0.30
CA ARG A 142 -7.26 -4.71 1.01
C ARG A 142 -6.99 -4.59 2.50
N ALA A 143 -5.88 -3.97 2.89
CA ALA A 143 -5.54 -3.74 4.29
C ALA A 143 -6.59 -2.86 4.98
N LYS A 144 -7.08 -1.82 4.30
CA LYS A 144 -8.16 -0.97 4.81
C LYS A 144 -9.45 -1.76 5.02
N ARG A 145 -9.87 -2.57 4.04
CA ARG A 145 -11.07 -3.41 4.16
C ARG A 145 -10.95 -4.42 5.30
N ALA A 146 -9.81 -5.09 5.43
CA ALA A 146 -9.58 -6.03 6.53
C ALA A 146 -9.67 -5.34 7.90
N LYS A 147 -9.14 -4.12 8.02
CA LYS A 147 -9.23 -3.31 9.25
C LYS A 147 -10.65 -2.85 9.55
N GLU A 148 -11.41 -2.45 8.53
CA GLU A 148 -12.82 -2.09 8.65
C GLU A 148 -13.67 -3.30 9.09
N GLU A 149 -13.42 -4.48 8.52
CA GLU A 149 -14.09 -5.73 8.88
C GLU A 149 -13.77 -6.14 10.32
N GLN A 150 -12.49 -6.06 10.73
CA GLN A 150 -12.10 -6.33 12.11
C GLN A 150 -12.75 -5.35 13.09
N ALA A 151 -12.78 -4.06 12.78
CA ALA A 151 -13.44 -3.06 13.62
C ALA A 151 -14.95 -3.28 13.72
N ALA A 152 -15.61 -3.67 12.61
CA ALA A 152 -17.02 -4.03 12.61
C ALA A 152 -17.28 -5.26 13.48
N GLN A 153 -16.46 -6.31 13.35
CA GLN A 153 -16.55 -7.50 14.20
C GLN A 153 -16.34 -7.18 15.69
N ASP A 154 -15.35 -6.35 16.02
CA ASP A 154 -15.11 -5.92 17.41
C ASP A 154 -16.28 -5.10 17.97
N THR A 155 -16.88 -4.23 17.15
CA THR A 155 -18.06 -3.43 17.54
C THR A 155 -19.27 -4.34 17.78
N LEU A 156 -19.52 -5.31 16.89
CA LEU A 156 -20.58 -6.30 17.06
C LEU A 156 -20.35 -7.16 18.31
N ARG A 157 -19.10 -7.58 18.57
CA ARG A 157 -18.75 -8.34 19.78
C ARG A 157 -19.03 -7.54 21.05
N ARG A 158 -18.61 -6.27 21.11
CA ARG A 158 -18.88 -5.37 22.23
C ARG A 158 -20.39 -5.12 22.43
N ALA A 159 -21.13 -4.94 21.34
CA ALA A 159 -22.58 -4.76 21.41
C ALA A 159 -23.29 -6.00 21.94
N ALA A 160 -22.85 -7.21 21.52
CA ALA A 160 -23.37 -8.47 22.04
C ALA A 160 -23.02 -8.66 23.53
N GLU A 161 -21.78 -8.36 23.94
CA GLU A 161 -21.35 -8.38 25.35
C GLU A 161 -22.21 -7.43 26.20
N SER A 162 -22.44 -6.18 25.75
CA SER A 162 -23.30 -5.19 26.43
C SER A 162 -24.74 -5.69 26.55
N ALA A 163 -25.35 -6.18 25.46
CA ALA A 163 -26.72 -6.69 25.50
C ALA A 163 -26.86 -7.92 26.42
N THR A 164 -25.79 -8.69 26.57
CA THR A 164 -25.76 -9.82 27.51
C THR A 164 -25.67 -9.31 28.95
N TYR A 165 -24.83 -8.31 29.22
CA TYR A 165 -24.75 -7.63 30.52
C TYR A 165 -26.09 -7.03 30.95
N ASP A 166 -26.79 -6.33 30.05
CA ASP A 166 -28.10 -5.73 30.32
C ASP A 166 -29.16 -6.79 30.70
N ARG A 167 -29.13 -7.95 30.03
CA ARG A 167 -29.99 -9.09 30.37
C ARG A 167 -29.66 -9.70 31.73
N PHE A 168 -28.37 -9.83 32.06
CA PHE A 168 -27.94 -10.33 33.37
C PHE A 168 -28.39 -9.39 34.49
N SER A 169 -28.18 -8.08 34.34
CA SER A 169 -28.62 -7.07 35.32
C SER A 169 -30.14 -7.10 35.53
N SER A 170 -30.92 -7.25 34.45
CA SER A 170 -32.39 -7.38 34.54
C SER A 170 -32.83 -8.65 35.27
N MET A 171 -32.11 -9.76 35.11
CA MET A 171 -32.37 -11.00 35.85
C MET A 171 -32.01 -10.87 37.33
N GLU A 172 -30.88 -10.23 37.65
CA GLU A 172 -30.44 -9.95 39.01
C GLU A 172 -31.49 -9.11 39.75
N GLU A 173 -31.94 -8.01 39.15
CA GLU A 173 -33.01 -7.16 39.72
C GLU A 173 -34.34 -7.92 39.90
N LYS A 174 -34.64 -8.90 39.03
CA LYS A 174 -35.82 -9.75 39.16
C LYS A 174 -35.67 -10.76 40.30
N ILE A 175 -34.49 -11.34 40.47
CA ILE A 175 -34.18 -12.25 41.59
C ILE A 175 -34.23 -11.47 42.90
N ASP A 176 -33.65 -10.28 42.96
CA ASP A 176 -33.68 -9.42 44.14
C ASP A 176 -35.10 -9.03 44.53
N ARG A 177 -35.94 -8.64 43.55
CA ARG A 177 -37.38 -8.39 43.79
C ARG A 177 -38.11 -9.63 44.30
N MET A 178 -37.77 -10.81 43.78
CA MET A 178 -38.37 -12.07 44.23
C MET A 178 -37.93 -12.42 45.65
N GLN A 179 -36.65 -12.24 45.98
CA GLN A 179 -36.11 -12.43 47.32
C GLN A 179 -36.72 -11.43 48.31
N ALA A 180 -36.83 -10.15 47.95
CA ALA A 180 -37.51 -9.11 48.73
C ALA A 180 -39.00 -9.41 48.95
N GLY A 181 -39.69 -9.94 47.93
CA GLY A 181 -41.07 -10.42 48.06
C GLY A 181 -41.19 -11.64 48.98
N ASN A 182 -40.19 -12.52 48.98
CA ASN A 182 -40.17 -13.70 49.83
C ASN A 182 -39.81 -13.36 51.29
N THR A 183 -38.95 -12.36 51.54
CA THR A 183 -38.71 -11.83 52.88
C THR A 183 -39.91 -11.05 53.40
N LEU A 184 -40.63 -10.32 52.55
CA LEU A 184 -41.93 -9.71 52.89
C LEU A 184 -42.98 -10.78 53.23
N ASN A 185 -43.08 -11.87 52.47
CA ASN A 185 -43.97 -12.99 52.80
C ASN A 185 -43.55 -13.74 54.07
N ARG A 186 -42.24 -13.83 54.35
CA ARG A 186 -41.72 -14.42 55.60
C ARG A 186 -41.98 -13.51 56.80
N ALA A 187 -41.88 -12.20 56.65
CA ALA A 187 -42.27 -11.20 57.65
C ALA A 187 -43.80 -11.18 57.88
N ARG A 188 -44.59 -11.48 56.85
CA ARG A 188 -46.05 -11.66 56.98
C ARG A 188 -46.42 -13.01 57.60
N SER A 189 -45.54 -14.00 57.54
CA SER A 189 -45.70 -15.31 58.18
C SER A 189 -45.28 -15.35 59.65
N SER A 190 -44.73 -14.27 60.23
CA SER A 190 -44.30 -14.22 61.63
C SER A 190 -45.35 -13.67 62.62
N ASN A 191 -46.58 -13.39 62.18
CA ASN A 191 -47.69 -13.16 63.12
C ASN A 191 -48.29 -14.51 63.55
N LEU A 192 -47.56 -15.22 64.42
CA LEU A 192 -48.04 -16.42 65.12
C LEU A 192 -49.24 -16.11 66.03
N ASP A 193 -49.37 -14.87 66.52
CA ASP A 193 -50.44 -14.40 67.40
C ASP A 193 -51.83 -14.38 66.72
N ASP A 194 -51.90 -14.05 65.43
CA ASP A 194 -53.16 -14.01 64.69
C ASP A 194 -53.72 -15.43 64.44
N ARG A 195 -52.85 -16.46 64.41
CA ARG A 195 -53.28 -17.86 64.22
C ARG A 195 -53.77 -18.54 65.49
N PHE A 196 -53.39 -18.05 66.68
CA PHE A 196 -53.91 -18.58 67.94
C PHE A 196 -55.30 -18.01 68.27
N LYS A 197 -55.61 -16.78 67.88
CA LYS A 197 -56.94 -16.18 68.08
C LYS A 197 -58.07 -16.92 67.35
N ASP A 198 -57.82 -17.44 66.14
CA ASP A 198 -58.81 -18.22 65.40
C ASP A 198 -59.03 -19.62 66.00
N LEU A 199 -58.04 -20.18 66.72
CA LEU A 199 -58.17 -21.45 67.42
C LEU A 199 -58.91 -21.31 68.76
N GLU A 200 -58.67 -20.23 69.51
CA GLU A 200 -59.38 -19.96 70.77
C GLU A 200 -60.87 -19.63 70.56
N GLN A 201 -61.27 -19.13 69.39
CA GLN A 201 -62.68 -18.90 69.05
C GLN A 201 -63.43 -20.15 68.59
N MET A 202 -62.74 -21.24 68.24
CA MET A 202 -63.39 -22.50 67.83
C MET A 202 -63.68 -23.44 69.00
N ASP A 203 -62.87 -23.43 70.06
CA ASP A 203 -63.08 -24.30 71.24
C ASP A 203 -64.23 -23.84 72.16
N ASP A 204 -64.64 -22.56 72.10
CA ASP A 204 -65.74 -22.01 72.92
C ASP A 204 -67.14 -22.39 72.36
N ILE A 205 -67.25 -22.58 71.03
CA ILE A 205 -68.52 -22.89 70.36
C ILE A 205 -68.91 -24.36 70.53
N ASP A 206 -67.93 -25.27 70.59
CA ASP A 206 -68.19 -26.70 70.82
C ASP A 206 -68.56 -27.00 72.29
N ALA A 207 -68.07 -26.19 73.24
CA ALA A 207 -68.47 -26.27 74.64
C ALA A 207 -69.92 -25.80 74.89
N GLU A 208 -70.37 -24.72 74.23
CA GLU A 208 -71.76 -24.24 74.32
C GLU A 208 -72.78 -25.20 73.67
N ILE A 209 -72.40 -25.91 72.60
CA ILE A 209 -73.29 -26.90 71.94
C ILE A 209 -73.47 -28.16 72.81
N ALA A 210 -72.41 -28.59 73.53
CA ALA A 210 -72.49 -29.73 74.45
C ALA A 210 -73.38 -29.45 75.67
N GLU A 211 -73.41 -28.20 76.16
CA GLU A 211 -74.29 -27.78 77.26
C GLU A 211 -75.75 -27.66 76.83
N LEU A 212 -76.01 -27.17 75.62
CA LEU A 212 -77.37 -27.08 75.05
C LEU A 212 -77.99 -28.46 74.75
N LEU A 213 -77.19 -29.44 74.32
CA LEU A 213 -77.64 -30.82 74.11
C LEU A 213 -77.99 -31.54 75.42
N LYS A 214 -77.30 -31.24 76.53
CA LYS A 214 -77.61 -31.78 77.87
C LYS A 214 -78.89 -31.22 78.49
N ARG A 215 -79.40 -30.09 77.97
CA ARG A 215 -80.58 -29.40 78.50
C ARG A 215 -81.86 -29.67 77.70
N ALA A 216 -81.78 -30.40 76.58
CA ALA A 216 -82.89 -30.62 75.65
C ALA A 216 -83.25 -32.10 75.35
N GLY A 217 -82.62 -33.08 76.01
CA GLY A 217 -82.91 -34.52 75.81
C GLY A 217 -83.07 -35.25 77.14
N LYS A 218 -84.09 -36.12 77.22
CA LYS A 218 -84.51 -36.95 78.37
C LYS A 218 -83.38 -37.64 79.15
#